data_AF-A0A345XJB6-F1
#
_entry.id   AF-A0A345XJB6-F1
#
_cell.length_a   1.000
_cell.length_b   1.000
_cell.length_c   1.000
_cell.angle_alpha   90.00
_cell.angle_beta   90.00
_cell.angle_gamma   90.00
#
_symmetry.space_group_name_H-M   'P 1'
#
loop_
_entity.id
_entity.type
_entity.pdbx_description
1 polymer ?
#
loop_
_entity_poly.entity_id
_entity_poly.type
_entity_poly.pdbx_seq_one_letter_code
_entity_poly.pdbx_strand_id
1 'polypeptide(L)'
;MLAGGSRGYDYRVDLRAVYQFYCRNHPRPTEEQYPLWRGLPAGSELTKDELRSRVQECTGVDSVPEDRTDAQRRNLANILSVTELPERTLVSHLSFATFTFRDIVAERLDGRNPFSNRGVRYTGSSDDRALNRGVQRFDADPSAVRDLSYDSDLTGRVPIPVLTLHAADDPTAFVEHEAAYRASLEGGGSARNLVQTFTRESEHSALSDSEYAAAMGSLSAWVEDGRKPTPAGVAASCAAYDRAYGTGCFFDPGYVPGDYASRVYARPGGLQWPALTAEQAERWERWGNVGIEP
;
A
#
# COMPACT_ATOMS: atom_id res chain seq x y z
N MET A 1 0.13 -1.43 -7.20
CA MET A 1 0.77 -1.98 -5.98
C MET A 1 0.71 -3.50 -6.04
N LEU A 2 1.68 -4.23 -5.48
CA LEU A 2 1.78 -5.69 -5.68
C LEU A 2 0.71 -6.52 -4.96
N ALA A 3 -0.05 -5.91 -4.04
CA ALA A 3 -1.22 -6.51 -3.39
C ALA A 3 -2.54 -6.23 -4.14
N GLY A 4 -2.47 -5.68 -5.36
CA GLY A 4 -3.64 -5.25 -6.13
C GLY A 4 -4.24 -3.93 -5.64
N GLY A 5 -5.13 -3.32 -6.43
CA GLY A 5 -5.80 -2.07 -6.05
C GLY A 5 -6.99 -2.29 -5.11
N SER A 6 -7.60 -3.47 -5.11
CA SER A 6 -8.75 -3.75 -4.23
C SER A 6 -8.37 -3.86 -2.75
N ARG A 7 -7.12 -4.22 -2.46
CA ARG A 7 -6.60 -4.42 -1.09
C ARG A 7 -5.38 -3.61 -0.76
N GLY A 8 -4.55 -3.26 -1.75
CA GLY A 8 -3.32 -2.52 -1.53
C GLY A 8 -3.55 -1.19 -0.81
N TYR A 9 -4.70 -0.54 -1.01
CA TYR A 9 -5.00 0.75 -0.37
C TYR A 9 -5.53 0.66 1.07
N ASP A 10 -5.74 -0.54 1.61
CA ASP A 10 -6.43 -0.77 2.87
C ASP A 10 -5.86 0.04 4.05
N TYR A 11 -4.55 0.10 4.20
CA TYR A 11 -3.92 0.90 5.28
C TYR A 11 -4.16 2.41 5.11
N ARG A 12 -4.38 2.90 3.89
CA ARG A 12 -4.77 4.30 3.62
C ARG A 12 -6.26 4.53 3.87
N VAL A 13 -7.11 3.52 3.60
CA VAL A 13 -8.53 3.52 3.98
C VAL A 13 -8.68 3.63 5.49
N ASP A 14 -7.90 2.82 6.22
CA ASP A 14 -7.86 2.80 7.67
C ASP A 14 -7.32 4.14 8.22
N LEU A 15 -6.24 4.67 7.62
CA LEU A 15 -5.73 6.00 7.94
C LEU A 15 -6.81 7.08 7.80
N ARG A 16 -7.62 7.10 6.75
CA ARG A 16 -8.67 8.13 6.59
C ARG A 16 -9.68 8.10 7.73
N ALA A 17 -10.11 6.92 8.15
CA ALA A 17 -11.06 6.75 9.25
C ALA A 17 -10.44 7.13 10.60
N VAL A 18 -9.23 6.65 10.89
CA VAL A 18 -8.51 6.89 12.14
C VAL A 18 -8.12 8.36 12.28
N TYR A 19 -7.55 8.95 11.22
CA TYR A 19 -7.18 10.37 11.19
C TYR A 19 -8.40 11.26 11.47
N GLN A 20 -9.53 11.01 10.81
CA GLN A 20 -10.72 11.85 11.02
C GLN A 20 -11.26 11.74 12.45
N PHE A 21 -11.18 10.56 13.08
CA PHE A 21 -11.62 10.38 14.47
C PHE A 21 -10.84 11.29 15.45
N TYR A 22 -9.51 11.34 15.31
CA TYR A 22 -8.64 12.15 16.17
C TYR A 22 -8.60 13.63 15.79
N CYS A 23 -8.50 13.94 14.50
CA CYS A 23 -8.23 15.29 14.03
C CYS A 23 -9.49 16.10 13.69
N ARG A 24 -10.56 15.43 13.26
CA ARG A 24 -11.86 16.05 12.89
C ARG A 24 -11.73 17.27 12.00
N ASN A 25 -10.71 17.32 11.15
CA ASN A 25 -10.37 18.47 10.34
C ASN A 25 -10.22 18.13 8.85
N HIS A 26 -10.56 16.92 8.42
CA HIS A 26 -10.50 16.52 7.02
C HIS A 26 -11.67 15.59 6.62
N PRO A 27 -12.91 16.12 6.59
CA PRO A 27 -13.27 17.55 6.65
C PRO A 27 -13.40 18.14 8.07
N ARG A 28 -13.37 19.47 8.19
CA ARG A 28 -13.69 20.21 9.43
C ARG A 28 -15.20 20.19 9.70
N PRO A 29 -15.68 20.39 10.94
CA PRO A 29 -17.12 20.37 11.22
C PRO A 29 -17.91 21.51 10.56
N THR A 30 -17.23 22.60 10.19
CA THR A 30 -17.80 23.76 9.49
C THR A 30 -17.80 23.60 7.98
N GLU A 31 -17.19 22.55 7.45
CA GLU A 31 -17.15 22.23 6.02
C GLU A 31 -18.27 21.26 5.67
N GLU A 32 -18.59 21.17 4.37
CA GLU A 32 -19.48 20.12 3.88
C GLU A 32 -18.93 18.75 4.26
N GLN A 33 -19.75 17.96 4.95
CA GLN A 33 -19.38 16.61 5.34
C GLN A 33 -19.55 15.66 4.16
N TYR A 34 -18.56 14.79 3.95
CA TYR A 34 -18.59 13.77 2.92
C TYR A 34 -18.05 12.44 3.44
N PRO A 35 -18.43 11.31 2.82
CA PRO A 35 -17.91 10.01 3.21
C PRO A 35 -16.39 9.92 3.03
N LEU A 36 -15.66 9.46 4.04
CA LEU A 36 -14.19 9.52 4.06
C LEU A 36 -13.52 8.67 2.97
N TRP A 37 -14.18 7.59 2.54
CA TRP A 37 -13.69 6.68 1.51
C TRP A 37 -13.51 7.35 0.14
N ARG A 38 -14.17 8.49 -0.11
CA ARG A 38 -14.06 9.20 -1.40
C ARG A 38 -12.80 10.05 -1.53
N GLY A 39 -12.01 10.20 -0.46
CA GLY A 39 -10.87 11.12 -0.43
C GLY A 39 -11.29 12.59 -0.31
N LEU A 40 -11.73 13.19 -1.43
CA LEU A 40 -12.27 14.54 -1.55
C LEU A 40 -13.51 14.57 -2.45
N PRO A 41 -14.45 15.53 -2.25
CA PRO A 41 -15.44 15.88 -3.26
C PRO A 41 -14.78 16.31 -4.59
N ALA A 42 -15.41 16.01 -5.72
CA ALA A 42 -14.86 16.29 -7.06
C ALA A 42 -14.52 17.78 -7.25
N GLY A 43 -15.38 18.69 -6.78
CA GLY A 43 -15.16 20.15 -6.85
C GLY A 43 -14.31 20.74 -5.73
N SER A 44 -13.66 19.93 -4.88
CA SER A 44 -12.84 20.44 -3.78
C SER A 44 -11.56 21.12 -4.28
N GLU A 45 -11.33 22.37 -3.85
CA GLU A 45 -10.12 23.15 -4.16
C GLU A 45 -8.96 22.90 -3.18
N LEU A 46 -9.15 22.06 -2.15
CA LEU A 46 -8.11 21.74 -1.16
C LEU A 46 -6.80 21.31 -1.84
N THR A 47 -5.71 22.00 -1.49
CA THR A 47 -4.35 21.74 -1.96
C THR A 47 -3.59 20.79 -1.04
N LYS A 48 -2.46 20.26 -1.52
CA LYS A 48 -1.54 19.44 -0.71
C LYS A 48 -0.96 20.21 0.48
N ASP A 49 -0.71 21.51 0.32
CA ASP A 49 -0.17 22.36 1.39
C ASP A 49 -1.21 22.66 2.48
N GLU A 50 -2.47 22.86 2.10
CA GLU A 50 -3.57 22.97 3.05
C GLU A 50 -3.84 21.65 3.78
N LEU A 51 -3.73 20.51 3.08
CA LEU A 51 -3.80 19.20 3.72
C LEU A 51 -2.66 19.02 4.73
N ARG A 52 -1.41 19.36 4.37
CA ARG A 52 -0.27 19.33 5.29
C ARG A 52 -0.50 20.22 6.50
N SER A 53 -1.04 21.42 6.29
CA SER A 53 -1.37 22.35 7.38
C SER A 53 -2.40 21.76 8.35
N ARG A 54 -3.41 21.03 7.86
CA ARG A 54 -4.38 20.29 8.70
C ARG A 54 -3.70 19.18 9.52
N VAL A 55 -2.77 18.44 8.91
CA VAL A 55 -2.01 17.40 9.63
C VAL A 55 -1.15 18.04 10.71
N GLN A 56 -0.46 19.13 10.38
CA GLN A 56 0.38 19.87 11.32
C GLN A 56 -0.44 20.43 12.50
N GLU A 57 -1.59 21.03 12.25
CA GLU A 57 -2.53 21.49 13.28
C GLU A 57 -2.87 20.36 14.27
N CYS A 58 -3.21 19.18 13.76
CA CYS A 58 -3.66 18.06 14.59
C CYS A 58 -2.53 17.34 15.34
N THR A 59 -1.36 17.21 14.72
CA THR A 59 -0.32 16.25 15.13
C THR A 59 1.03 16.88 15.46
N GLY A 60 1.29 18.11 15.00
CA GLY A 60 2.59 18.76 15.14
C GLY A 60 3.72 18.02 14.44
N VAL A 61 3.43 17.25 13.37
CA VAL A 61 4.39 16.38 12.68
C VAL A 61 5.62 17.12 12.13
N ASP A 62 5.45 18.37 11.72
CA ASP A 62 6.54 19.24 11.22
C ASP A 62 7.27 20.00 12.34
N SER A 63 6.77 19.95 13.58
CA SER A 63 7.45 20.51 14.75
C SER A 63 8.48 19.54 15.28
N VAL A 64 9.55 20.08 15.89
CA VAL A 64 10.44 19.26 16.74
C VAL A 64 9.61 18.63 17.87
N PRO A 65 9.92 17.40 18.31
CA PRO A 65 9.06 16.68 19.26
C PRO A 65 8.80 17.41 20.59
N GLU A 66 9.75 18.21 21.07
CA GLU A 66 9.60 18.98 22.32
C GLU A 66 8.54 20.09 22.21
N ASP A 67 8.39 20.68 21.03
CA ASP A 67 7.48 21.82 20.77
C ASP A 67 6.02 21.40 20.55
N ARG A 68 5.78 20.11 20.35
CA ARG A 68 4.41 19.58 20.17
C ARG A 68 3.59 19.84 21.42
N THR A 69 2.34 20.23 21.27
CA THR A 69 1.39 20.25 22.39
C THR A 69 1.08 18.82 22.86
N ASP A 70 0.57 18.67 24.09
CA ASP A 70 0.12 17.36 24.58
C ASP A 70 -0.94 16.71 23.69
N ALA A 71 -1.84 17.51 23.13
CA ALA A 71 -2.86 17.03 22.21
C ALA A 71 -2.24 16.51 20.91
N GLN A 72 -1.32 17.26 20.31
CA GLN A 72 -0.58 16.87 19.11
C GLN A 72 0.19 15.56 19.32
N ARG A 73 0.97 15.46 20.42
CA ARG A 73 1.69 14.23 20.77
C ARG A 73 0.75 13.02 20.88
N ARG A 74 -0.37 13.16 21.60
CA ARG A 74 -1.34 12.07 21.78
C ARG A 74 -2.00 11.67 20.45
N ASN A 75 -2.42 12.63 19.65
CA ASN A 75 -3.06 12.36 18.36
C ASN A 75 -2.09 11.65 17.41
N LEU A 76 -0.86 12.16 17.28
CA LEU A 76 0.17 11.55 16.45
C LEU A 76 0.47 10.12 16.90
N ALA A 77 0.74 9.92 18.20
CA ALA A 77 1.03 8.58 18.74
C ALA A 77 -0.11 7.58 18.48
N ASN A 78 -1.37 7.99 18.69
CA ASN A 78 -2.52 7.11 18.42
C ASN A 78 -2.67 6.79 16.92
N ILE A 79 -2.50 7.77 16.03
CA ILE A 79 -2.62 7.56 14.58
C ILE A 79 -1.52 6.61 14.11
N LEU A 80 -0.26 6.88 14.46
CA LEU A 80 0.87 6.05 14.04
C LEU A 80 0.79 4.64 14.62
N SER A 81 0.41 4.49 15.90
CA SER A 81 0.32 3.16 16.51
C SER A 81 -0.83 2.31 15.95
N VAL A 82 -1.95 2.92 15.56
CA VAL A 82 -3.08 2.17 15.00
C VAL A 82 -2.84 1.80 13.55
N THR A 83 -2.29 2.73 12.76
CA THR A 83 -2.09 2.54 11.31
C THR A 83 -0.75 1.91 10.96
N GLU A 84 0.13 1.82 11.96
CA GLU A 84 1.52 1.40 11.88
C GLU A 84 2.38 2.19 10.88
N LEU A 85 1.92 3.36 10.45
CA LEU A 85 2.67 4.21 9.53
C LEU A 85 3.92 4.80 10.20
N PRO A 86 5.05 4.89 9.47
CA PRO A 86 6.17 5.72 9.89
C PRO A 86 5.76 7.20 9.96
N GLU A 87 6.22 7.91 10.99
CA GLU A 87 5.91 9.34 11.18
C GLU A 87 6.25 10.18 9.93
N ARG A 88 7.41 9.93 9.33
CA ARG A 88 7.92 10.68 8.17
C ARG A 88 7.08 10.56 6.90
N THR A 89 6.24 9.53 6.78
CA THR A 89 5.35 9.33 5.62
C THR A 89 3.88 9.58 5.95
N LEU A 90 3.53 10.01 7.16
CA LEU A 90 2.13 10.27 7.54
C LEU A 90 1.44 11.25 6.56
N VAL A 91 2.10 12.37 6.26
CA VAL A 91 1.55 13.40 5.35
C VAL A 91 1.38 12.85 3.93
N SER A 92 2.36 12.09 3.41
CA SER A 92 2.28 11.54 2.06
C SER A 92 1.20 10.45 1.96
N HIS A 93 1.07 9.57 2.94
CA HIS A 93 -0.01 8.59 3.01
C HIS A 93 -1.37 9.24 3.07
N LEU A 94 -1.55 10.29 3.88
CA LEU A 94 -2.82 11.01 3.92
C LEU A 94 -3.08 11.70 2.57
N SER A 95 -2.07 12.30 1.95
CA SER A 95 -2.20 12.87 0.60
C SER A 95 -2.69 11.83 -0.42
N PHE A 96 -2.15 10.62 -0.44
CA PHE A 96 -2.68 9.55 -1.30
C PHE A 96 -4.12 9.18 -0.93
N ALA A 97 -4.41 9.04 0.37
CA ALA A 97 -5.75 8.71 0.85
C ALA A 97 -6.79 9.84 0.64
N THR A 98 -6.34 11.02 0.24
CA THR A 98 -7.16 12.19 -0.07
C THR A 98 -7.31 12.37 -1.58
N PHE A 99 -6.20 12.50 -2.31
CA PHE A 99 -6.22 12.85 -3.74
C PHE A 99 -6.34 11.62 -4.63
N THR A 100 -5.57 10.56 -4.39
CA THR A 100 -5.68 9.32 -5.17
C THR A 100 -7.05 8.67 -4.97
N PHE A 101 -7.62 8.75 -3.77
CA PHE A 101 -8.98 8.24 -3.53
C PHE A 101 -10.04 9.07 -4.25
N ARG A 102 -9.87 10.40 -4.35
CA ARG A 102 -10.74 11.22 -5.20
C ARG A 102 -10.66 10.75 -6.64
N ASP A 103 -9.46 10.55 -7.18
CA ASP A 103 -9.30 10.15 -8.58
C ASP A 103 -9.89 8.74 -8.83
N ILE A 104 -9.61 7.77 -7.97
CA ILE A 104 -10.20 6.42 -8.05
C ILE A 104 -11.73 6.48 -8.01
N VAL A 105 -12.30 7.28 -7.11
CA VAL A 105 -13.75 7.30 -6.91
C VAL A 105 -14.46 8.14 -7.97
N ALA A 106 -14.05 9.39 -8.16
CA ALA A 106 -14.73 10.35 -9.01
C ALA A 106 -14.47 10.09 -10.50
N GLU A 107 -13.22 9.81 -10.88
CA GLU A 107 -12.81 9.74 -12.28
C GLU A 107 -12.85 8.31 -12.83
N ARG A 108 -12.76 7.30 -11.95
CA ARG A 108 -12.64 5.89 -12.37
C ARG A 108 -13.83 5.01 -12.01
N LEU A 109 -14.64 5.40 -11.02
CA LEU A 109 -15.72 4.56 -10.52
C LEU A 109 -17.07 5.29 -10.49
N ASP A 110 -17.20 6.42 -11.17
CA ASP A 110 -18.44 7.21 -11.26
C ASP A 110 -19.04 7.56 -9.89
N GLY A 111 -18.17 7.82 -8.91
CA GLY A 111 -18.55 8.12 -7.53
C GLY A 111 -18.90 6.91 -6.67
N ARG A 112 -18.84 5.68 -7.19
CA ARG A 112 -19.10 4.45 -6.43
C ARG A 112 -17.95 4.12 -5.48
N ASN A 113 -18.26 3.55 -4.33
CA ASN A 113 -17.28 3.27 -3.27
C ASN A 113 -16.62 1.89 -3.44
N PRO A 114 -15.31 1.76 -3.73
CA PRO A 114 -14.65 0.45 -3.77
C PRO A 114 -14.14 -0.02 -2.38
N PHE A 115 -14.22 0.82 -1.34
CA PHE A 115 -13.54 0.57 -0.07
C PHE A 115 -14.51 0.20 1.05
N SER A 116 -14.02 -0.60 2.00
CA SER A 116 -14.72 -0.92 3.24
C SER A 116 -13.76 -0.89 4.41
N ASN A 117 -14.26 -0.58 5.60
CA ASN A 117 -13.57 -0.83 6.86
C ASN A 117 -14.46 -1.62 7.84
N ARG A 118 -15.49 -2.29 7.31
CA ARG A 118 -16.39 -3.15 8.07
C ARG A 118 -15.67 -4.44 8.45
N GLY A 119 -15.88 -4.89 9.69
CA GLY A 119 -15.20 -6.04 10.27
C GLY A 119 -13.79 -5.73 10.78
N VAL A 120 -13.21 -4.57 10.47
CA VAL A 120 -11.90 -4.16 11.02
C VAL A 120 -12.05 -3.68 12.46
N ARG A 121 -11.29 -4.29 13.37
CA ARG A 121 -11.14 -3.84 14.76
C ARG A 121 -9.79 -3.16 14.90
N TYR A 122 -9.79 -1.83 14.99
CA TYR A 122 -8.57 -1.05 15.18
C TYR A 122 -8.01 -1.28 16.58
N THR A 123 -6.69 -1.44 16.69
CA THR A 123 -6.00 -1.68 17.96
C THR A 123 -4.73 -0.85 18.06
N GLY A 124 -4.23 -0.63 19.27
CA GLY A 124 -2.96 0.06 19.51
C GLY A 124 -3.10 1.54 19.85
N SER A 125 -4.33 2.06 19.90
CA SER A 125 -4.56 3.39 20.47
C SER A 125 -4.61 3.35 22.00
N SER A 126 -4.56 4.53 22.62
CA SER A 126 -4.81 4.71 24.05
C SER A 126 -6.24 4.37 24.50
N ASP A 127 -7.22 4.32 23.58
CA ASP A 127 -8.59 3.86 23.85
C ASP A 127 -9.22 3.25 22.59
N ASP A 128 -8.90 1.98 22.33
CA ASP A 128 -9.42 1.22 21.19
C ASP A 128 -10.95 1.13 21.20
N ARG A 129 -11.57 1.15 22.40
CA ARG A 129 -13.03 1.08 22.50
C ARG A 129 -13.67 2.37 22.02
N ALA A 130 -13.13 3.53 22.41
CA ALA A 130 -13.62 4.81 21.91
C ALA A 130 -13.38 4.95 20.40
N LEU A 131 -12.18 4.60 19.92
CA LEU A 131 -11.85 4.63 18.50
C LEU A 131 -12.84 3.81 17.68
N ASN A 132 -13.02 2.52 18.00
CA ASN A 132 -13.88 1.64 17.23
C ASN A 132 -15.37 2.01 17.27
N ARG A 133 -15.83 2.70 18.34
CA ARG A 133 -17.19 3.26 18.42
C ARG A 133 -17.37 4.52 17.59
N GLY A 134 -16.33 5.35 17.45
CA GLY A 134 -16.45 6.70 16.88
C GLY A 134 -15.98 6.86 15.44
N VAL A 135 -15.18 5.94 14.91
CA VAL A 135 -14.77 5.96 13.49
C VAL A 135 -15.97 5.79 12.56
N GLN A 136 -15.95 6.51 11.43
CA GLN A 136 -16.94 6.30 10.38
C GLN A 136 -16.77 4.88 9.80
N ARG A 137 -17.87 4.13 9.73
CA ARG A 137 -17.94 2.83 9.07
C ARG A 137 -18.63 2.95 7.73
N PHE A 138 -18.06 2.30 6.72
CA PHE A 138 -18.61 2.29 5.37
C PHE A 138 -18.46 0.91 4.73
N ASP A 139 -19.44 0.60 3.88
CA ASP A 139 -19.55 -0.62 3.10
C ASP A 139 -19.20 -0.29 1.64
N ALA A 140 -18.48 -1.21 0.99
CA ALA A 140 -18.12 -1.06 -0.41
C ALA A 140 -19.32 -1.39 -1.31
N ASP A 141 -19.42 -0.69 -2.44
CA ASP A 141 -20.29 -1.05 -3.55
C ASP A 141 -19.71 -2.29 -4.25
N PRO A 142 -20.43 -3.42 -4.31
CA PRO A 142 -19.92 -4.64 -4.93
C PRO A 142 -19.49 -4.49 -6.40
N SER A 143 -20.16 -3.61 -7.15
CA SER A 143 -19.80 -3.33 -8.54
C SER A 143 -18.49 -2.54 -8.64
N ALA A 144 -18.27 -1.56 -7.75
CA ALA A 144 -17.02 -0.80 -7.70
C ALA A 144 -15.83 -1.66 -7.26
N VAL A 145 -16.05 -2.58 -6.31
CA VAL A 145 -15.03 -3.56 -5.90
C VAL A 145 -14.66 -4.46 -7.08
N ARG A 146 -15.66 -4.97 -7.81
CA ARG A 146 -15.45 -5.81 -8.98
C ARG A 146 -14.64 -5.06 -10.05
N ASP A 147 -15.04 -3.85 -10.40
CA ASP A 147 -14.40 -3.08 -11.48
C ASP A 147 -12.96 -2.71 -11.11
N LEU A 148 -12.74 -2.21 -9.88
CA LEU A 148 -11.40 -1.94 -9.39
C LEU A 148 -10.53 -3.22 -9.34
N SER A 149 -11.09 -4.32 -8.85
CA SER A 149 -10.38 -5.60 -8.77
C SER A 149 -9.98 -6.10 -10.17
N TYR A 150 -10.89 -6.03 -11.13
CA TYR A 150 -10.64 -6.48 -12.50
C TYR A 150 -9.44 -5.78 -13.16
N ASP A 151 -9.33 -4.46 -12.99
CA ASP A 151 -8.28 -3.68 -13.66
C ASP A 151 -6.96 -3.60 -12.88
N SER A 152 -6.97 -3.94 -11.60
CA SER A 152 -5.82 -3.65 -10.73
C SER A 152 -5.32 -4.81 -9.88
N ASP A 153 -6.09 -5.88 -9.72
CA ASP A 153 -5.63 -7.05 -8.97
C ASP A 153 -4.88 -8.04 -9.85
N LEU A 154 -3.93 -8.72 -9.23
CA LEU A 154 -3.07 -9.68 -9.90
C LEU A 154 -3.72 -11.05 -9.88
N THR A 155 -3.89 -11.65 -11.06
CA THR A 155 -4.46 -13.01 -11.18
C THR A 155 -3.50 -14.12 -10.78
N GLY A 156 -2.24 -13.79 -10.57
CA GLY A 156 -1.18 -14.76 -10.33
C GLY A 156 -0.74 -15.56 -11.56
N ARG A 157 -1.38 -15.35 -12.73
CA ARG A 157 -0.95 -15.96 -14.00
C ARG A 157 0.15 -15.11 -14.62
N VAL A 158 1.40 -15.42 -14.27
CA VAL A 158 2.58 -14.71 -14.78
C VAL A 158 3.45 -15.72 -15.53
N PRO A 159 3.42 -15.76 -16.88
CA PRO A 159 4.11 -16.79 -17.66
C PRO A 159 5.61 -16.51 -17.89
N ILE A 160 6.11 -15.37 -17.42
CA ILE A 160 7.47 -14.87 -17.66
C ILE A 160 8.27 -14.76 -16.36
N PRO A 161 9.62 -14.83 -16.41
CA PRO A 161 10.47 -14.54 -15.27
C PRO A 161 10.21 -13.17 -14.63
N VAL A 162 10.15 -13.13 -13.30
CA VAL A 162 10.02 -11.92 -12.49
C VAL A 162 11.05 -11.96 -11.37
N LEU A 163 11.84 -10.90 -11.29
CA LEU A 163 12.74 -10.64 -10.18
C LEU A 163 12.31 -9.34 -9.51
N THR A 164 11.98 -9.38 -8.21
CA THR A 164 11.67 -8.17 -7.43
C THR A 164 12.87 -7.76 -6.56
N LEU A 165 13.02 -6.46 -6.36
CA LEU A 165 13.97 -5.82 -5.46
C LEU A 165 13.19 -4.86 -4.57
N HIS A 166 13.27 -5.02 -3.25
CA HIS A 166 12.48 -4.24 -2.31
C HIS A 166 13.25 -3.95 -1.01
N ALA A 167 13.25 -2.69 -0.57
CA ALA A 167 13.73 -2.31 0.75
C ALA A 167 12.86 -2.91 1.86
N ALA A 168 13.48 -3.59 2.83
CA ALA A 168 12.76 -4.21 3.94
C ALA A 168 12.05 -3.19 4.84
N ASP A 169 12.56 -1.96 4.91
CA ASP A 169 11.99 -0.85 5.70
C ASP A 169 11.42 0.26 4.78
N ASP A 170 10.84 -0.12 3.64
CA ASP A 170 10.12 0.81 2.75
C ASP A 170 8.93 1.45 3.49
N PRO A 171 8.92 2.78 3.69
CA PRO A 171 7.92 3.45 4.49
C PRO A 171 6.61 3.74 3.74
N THR A 172 6.55 3.46 2.43
CA THR A 172 5.46 3.84 1.53
C THR A 172 4.74 2.63 0.95
N ALA A 173 5.49 1.63 0.48
CA ALA A 173 4.98 0.36 0.01
C ALA A 173 5.51 -0.72 0.94
N PHE A 174 4.74 -1.10 1.97
CA PHE A 174 5.25 -2.07 2.94
C PHE A 174 5.66 -3.37 2.27
N VAL A 175 6.79 -3.92 2.72
CA VAL A 175 7.41 -5.11 2.16
C VAL A 175 6.47 -6.33 2.17
N GLU A 176 5.45 -6.37 3.03
CA GLU A 176 4.42 -7.41 3.04
C GLU A 176 3.55 -7.43 1.74
N HIS A 177 3.61 -6.41 0.90
CA HIS A 177 3.08 -6.47 -0.46
C HIS A 177 3.79 -7.55 -1.30
N GLU A 178 5.07 -7.83 -1.04
CA GLU A 178 5.82 -8.93 -1.67
C GLU A 178 5.29 -10.29 -1.23
N ALA A 179 4.82 -10.43 0.01
CA ALA A 179 4.17 -11.65 0.48
C ALA A 179 2.81 -11.87 -0.23
N ALA A 180 2.00 -10.81 -0.35
CA ALA A 180 0.75 -10.87 -1.14
C ALA A 180 1.00 -11.24 -2.61
N TYR A 181 2.08 -10.71 -3.20
CA TYR A 181 2.46 -11.02 -4.58
C TYR A 181 2.86 -12.49 -4.74
N ARG A 182 3.73 -12.99 -3.85
CA ARG A 182 4.13 -14.40 -3.82
C ARG A 182 2.92 -15.31 -3.70
N ALA A 183 2.04 -15.05 -2.73
CA ALA A 183 0.83 -15.84 -2.50
C ALA A 183 -0.12 -15.79 -3.71
N SER A 184 -0.19 -14.65 -4.42
CA SER A 184 -0.97 -14.53 -5.65
C SER A 184 -0.38 -15.41 -6.76
N LEU A 185 0.94 -15.41 -6.97
CA LEU A 185 1.59 -16.26 -7.97
C LEU A 185 1.54 -17.75 -7.61
N GLU A 186 1.57 -18.10 -6.33
CA GLU A 186 1.34 -19.46 -5.85
C GLU A 186 -0.09 -19.91 -6.17
N GLY A 187 -1.10 -19.11 -5.80
CA GLY A 187 -2.50 -19.40 -6.10
C GLY A 187 -2.81 -19.42 -7.61
N GLY A 188 -2.08 -18.64 -8.41
CA GLY A 188 -2.16 -18.66 -9.88
C GLY A 188 -1.25 -19.68 -10.58
N GLY A 189 -0.54 -20.54 -9.83
CA GLY A 189 0.30 -21.61 -10.38
C GLY A 189 1.57 -21.15 -11.11
N SER A 190 2.02 -19.92 -10.86
CA SER A 190 3.17 -19.29 -11.53
C SER A 190 4.34 -18.96 -10.61
N ALA A 191 4.33 -19.39 -9.34
CA ALA A 191 5.41 -19.11 -8.38
C ALA A 191 6.83 -19.54 -8.85
N ARG A 192 6.92 -20.54 -9.73
CA ARG A 192 8.20 -20.93 -10.35
C ARG A 192 8.89 -19.77 -11.09
N ASN A 193 8.12 -18.80 -11.56
CA ASN A 193 8.59 -17.63 -12.31
C ASN A 193 8.97 -16.44 -11.42
N LEU A 194 8.95 -16.58 -10.08
CA LEU A 194 9.27 -15.51 -9.15
C LEU A 194 10.60 -15.74 -8.41
N VAL A 195 11.45 -14.73 -8.37
CA VAL A 195 12.55 -14.55 -7.41
C VAL A 195 12.34 -13.21 -6.73
N GLN A 196 12.37 -13.18 -5.40
CA GLN A 196 12.26 -11.94 -4.64
C GLN A 196 13.56 -11.68 -3.91
N THR A 197 14.03 -10.45 -3.98
CA THR A 197 15.24 -10.00 -3.30
C THR A 197 14.91 -8.79 -2.45
N PHE A 198 15.54 -8.71 -1.29
CA PHE A 198 15.27 -7.69 -0.30
C PHE A 198 16.58 -7.01 0.07
N THR A 199 16.52 -5.74 0.44
CA THR A 199 17.66 -4.97 0.91
C THR A 199 17.40 -4.44 2.32
N ARG A 200 18.45 -4.12 3.06
CA ARG A 200 18.35 -3.51 4.41
C ARG A 200 18.14 -2.00 4.37
N GLU A 201 17.82 -1.45 3.20
CA GLU A 201 17.56 -0.03 3.02
C GLU A 201 16.17 0.34 3.57
N SER A 202 15.96 1.64 3.71
CA SER A 202 14.75 2.24 4.25
C SER A 202 14.15 3.28 3.30
N GLU A 203 14.45 3.25 2.01
CA GLU A 203 13.94 4.22 1.04
C GLU A 203 12.93 3.58 0.08
N HIS A 204 11.98 4.38 -0.39
CA HIS A 204 10.98 3.95 -1.38
C HIS A 204 11.35 4.35 -2.81
N SER A 205 11.83 5.57 -2.99
CA SER A 205 11.95 6.18 -4.32
C SER A 205 13.21 5.79 -5.09
N ALA A 206 14.29 5.47 -4.38
CA ALA A 206 15.55 5.06 -4.98
C ALA A 206 16.34 4.21 -3.98
N LEU A 207 16.80 3.05 -4.44
CA LEU A 207 17.74 2.17 -3.77
C LEU A 207 19.13 2.32 -4.40
N SER A 208 20.08 1.50 -3.97
CA SER A 208 21.41 1.46 -4.58
C SER A 208 21.38 1.09 -6.07
N ASP A 209 22.03 1.92 -6.90
CA ASP A 209 22.29 1.62 -8.32
C ASP A 209 23.01 0.29 -8.54
N SER A 210 23.87 -0.12 -7.60
CA SER A 210 24.61 -1.39 -7.68
C SER A 210 23.67 -2.59 -7.53
N GLU A 211 22.62 -2.44 -6.73
CA GLU A 211 21.60 -3.46 -6.52
C GLU A 211 20.62 -3.53 -7.69
N TYR A 212 20.24 -2.39 -8.27
CA TYR A 212 19.49 -2.37 -9.53
C TYR A 212 20.26 -3.08 -10.65
N ALA A 213 21.57 -2.82 -10.78
CA ALA A 213 22.40 -3.46 -11.79
C ALA A 213 22.53 -4.99 -11.56
N ALA A 214 22.71 -5.44 -10.32
CA ALA A 214 22.71 -6.86 -9.96
C ALA A 214 21.37 -7.56 -10.23
N ALA A 215 20.27 -6.93 -9.86
CA ALA A 215 18.91 -7.42 -10.10
C ALA A 215 18.64 -7.56 -11.60
N MET A 216 18.92 -6.51 -12.38
CA MET A 216 18.73 -6.51 -13.83
C MET A 216 19.63 -7.50 -14.55
N GLY A 217 20.92 -7.58 -14.18
CA GLY A 217 21.85 -8.55 -14.75
C GLY A 217 21.42 -9.99 -14.48
N SER A 218 20.95 -10.28 -13.26
CA SER A 218 20.45 -11.62 -12.89
C SER A 218 19.16 -11.98 -13.61
N LEU A 219 18.24 -11.02 -13.80
CA LEU A 219 17.02 -11.23 -14.57
C LEU A 219 17.33 -11.45 -16.05
N SER A 220 18.24 -10.68 -16.64
CA SER A 220 18.68 -10.86 -18.03
C SER A 220 19.23 -12.26 -18.26
N ALA A 221 20.15 -12.70 -17.39
CA ALA A 221 20.72 -14.05 -17.48
C ALA A 221 19.66 -15.15 -17.29
N TRP A 222 18.66 -14.93 -16.44
CA TRP A 222 17.55 -15.87 -16.31
C TRP A 222 16.74 -15.99 -17.60
N VAL A 223 16.43 -14.86 -18.23
CA VAL A 223 15.68 -14.82 -19.49
C VAL A 223 16.47 -15.48 -20.62
N GLU A 224 17.77 -15.23 -20.72
CA GLU A 224 18.63 -15.73 -21.79
C GLU A 224 19.00 -17.21 -21.62
N ASP A 225 19.42 -17.61 -20.42
CA ASP A 225 19.95 -18.96 -20.16
C ASP A 225 18.90 -19.94 -19.62
N GLY A 226 17.72 -19.45 -19.25
CA GLY A 226 16.66 -20.24 -18.60
C GLY A 226 16.99 -20.69 -17.17
N ARG A 227 18.12 -20.25 -16.60
CA ARG A 227 18.57 -20.63 -15.24
C ARG A 227 18.03 -19.65 -14.21
N LYS A 228 17.05 -20.09 -13.42
CA LYS A 228 16.47 -19.30 -12.32
C LYS A 228 17.54 -18.93 -11.28
N PRO A 229 17.74 -17.64 -10.97
CA PRO A 229 18.69 -17.23 -9.94
C PRO A 229 18.14 -17.52 -8.55
N THR A 230 19.02 -17.53 -7.56
CA THR A 230 18.65 -17.54 -6.14
C THR A 230 18.88 -16.16 -5.54
N PRO A 231 18.15 -15.74 -4.49
CA PRO A 231 18.41 -14.46 -3.82
C PRO A 231 19.87 -14.29 -3.38
N ALA A 232 20.49 -15.36 -2.88
CA ALA A 232 21.92 -15.37 -2.54
C ALA A 232 22.83 -15.17 -3.75
N GLY A 233 22.48 -15.74 -4.91
CA GLY A 233 23.22 -15.54 -6.16
C GLY A 233 23.14 -14.10 -6.68
N VAL A 234 21.95 -13.48 -6.59
CA VAL A 234 21.77 -12.05 -6.94
C VAL A 234 22.64 -11.19 -6.03
N ALA A 235 22.54 -11.39 -4.71
CA ALA A 235 23.32 -10.67 -3.71
C ALA A 235 24.85 -10.80 -3.94
N ALA A 236 25.32 -12.02 -4.24
CA ALA A 236 26.73 -12.28 -4.51
C ALA A 236 27.26 -11.58 -5.77
N SER A 237 26.39 -11.30 -6.75
CA SER A 237 26.80 -10.59 -7.98
C SER A 237 27.00 -9.08 -7.79
N CYS A 238 26.39 -8.49 -6.74
CA CYS A 238 26.38 -7.05 -6.52
C CYS A 238 27.77 -6.43 -6.40
N ALA A 239 28.72 -7.07 -5.71
CA ALA A 239 30.07 -6.54 -5.55
C ALA A 239 30.80 -6.30 -6.89
N ALA A 240 30.44 -7.02 -7.95
CA ALA A 240 31.00 -6.78 -9.27
C ALA A 240 30.51 -5.45 -9.87
N TYR A 241 29.23 -5.15 -9.70
CA TYR A 241 28.59 -3.90 -10.14
C TYR A 241 28.97 -2.71 -9.26
N ASP A 242 29.13 -2.92 -7.96
CA ASP A 242 29.52 -1.86 -7.01
C ASP A 242 30.91 -1.29 -7.32
N ARG A 243 31.82 -2.05 -7.95
CA ARG A 243 33.08 -1.50 -8.48
C ARG A 243 32.89 -0.41 -9.53
N ALA A 244 31.76 -0.40 -10.24
CA ALA A 244 31.44 0.60 -11.25
C ALA A 244 30.56 1.73 -10.69
N TYR A 245 29.57 1.41 -9.86
CA TYR A 245 28.58 2.38 -9.35
C TYR A 245 28.94 2.97 -7.98
N GLY A 246 29.57 2.21 -7.09
CA GLY A 246 30.01 2.67 -5.77
C GLY A 246 28.88 3.10 -4.82
N THR A 247 27.67 2.59 -5.03
CA THR A 247 26.47 2.93 -4.25
C THR A 247 26.16 1.94 -3.13
N GLY A 248 26.93 0.86 -3.02
CA GLY A 248 26.88 -0.13 -1.95
C GLY A 248 25.97 -1.34 -2.26
N CYS A 249 26.18 -2.42 -1.51
CA CYS A 249 25.39 -3.65 -1.60
C CYS A 249 24.76 -3.96 -0.24
N PHE A 250 23.44 -3.91 -0.16
CA PHE A 250 22.65 -4.00 1.06
C PHE A 250 21.70 -5.21 1.10
N PHE A 251 21.69 -6.02 0.05
CA PHE A 251 20.92 -7.27 -0.06
C PHE A 251 20.94 -8.08 1.25
N ASP A 252 19.75 -8.51 1.66
CA ASP A 252 19.52 -9.50 2.70
C ASP A 252 18.84 -10.72 2.09
N PRO A 253 19.62 -11.70 1.60
CA PRO A 253 19.06 -12.89 0.95
C PRO A 253 18.32 -13.82 1.92
N GLY A 254 18.42 -13.59 3.24
CA GLY A 254 17.73 -14.35 4.27
C GLY A 254 16.41 -13.71 4.72
N TYR A 255 16.11 -12.49 4.28
CA TYR A 255 14.90 -11.78 4.69
C TYR A 255 13.64 -12.44 4.13
N VAL A 256 12.63 -12.60 4.98
CA VAL A 256 11.30 -13.10 4.61
C VAL A 256 10.27 -12.13 5.20
N PRO A 257 9.47 -11.44 4.37
CA PRO A 257 8.42 -10.55 4.87
C PRO A 257 7.33 -11.36 5.58
N GLY A 258 6.67 -10.73 6.56
CA GLY A 258 5.43 -11.25 7.12
C GLY A 258 4.30 -11.32 6.09
N ASP A 259 3.21 -12.01 6.43
CA ASP A 259 2.00 -12.01 5.60
C ASP A 259 1.44 -10.59 5.47
N TYR A 260 0.71 -10.28 4.39
CA TYR A 260 0.08 -8.95 4.21
C TYR A 260 -0.70 -8.46 5.45
N ALA A 261 -1.39 -9.39 6.12
CA ALA A 261 -2.19 -9.12 7.30
C ALA A 261 -1.38 -8.87 8.59
N SER A 262 -0.05 -9.06 8.58
CA SER A 262 0.80 -8.69 9.73
C SER A 262 1.02 -7.20 9.82
N ARG A 263 0.79 -6.46 8.73
CA ARG A 263 1.01 -5.01 8.63
C ARG A 263 -0.25 -4.21 8.29
N VAL A 264 -1.23 -4.86 7.68
CA VAL A 264 -2.48 -4.24 7.24
C VAL A 264 -3.66 -4.99 7.84
N TYR A 265 -4.66 -4.29 8.38
CA TYR A 265 -5.82 -4.94 8.97
C TYR A 265 -6.55 -5.82 7.96
N ALA A 266 -6.66 -7.11 8.27
CA ALA A 266 -7.44 -8.03 7.46
C ALA A 266 -8.93 -7.68 7.49
N ARG A 267 -9.53 -7.55 6.31
CA ARG A 267 -10.97 -7.49 6.12
C ARG A 267 -11.55 -8.91 6.05
N PRO A 268 -12.84 -9.12 6.37
CA PRO A 268 -13.48 -10.42 6.18
C PRO A 268 -13.26 -10.95 4.75
N GLY A 269 -12.72 -12.16 4.63
CA GLY A 269 -12.37 -12.77 3.33
C GLY A 269 -11.08 -12.24 2.68
N GLY A 270 -10.36 -11.31 3.30
CA GLY A 270 -9.17 -10.64 2.75
C GLY A 270 -7.84 -11.39 2.89
N LEU A 271 -7.86 -12.64 3.39
CA LEU A 271 -6.65 -13.44 3.63
C LEU A 271 -6.27 -14.36 2.46
N GLN A 272 -7.12 -14.49 1.45
CA GLN A 272 -6.91 -15.41 0.32
C GLN A 272 -6.31 -14.69 -0.89
N TRP A 273 -5.29 -15.30 -1.51
CA TRP A 273 -4.63 -14.79 -2.69
C TRP A 273 -4.64 -15.84 -3.83
N PRO A 274 -4.72 -15.43 -5.12
CA PRO A 274 -4.90 -14.05 -5.58
C PRO A 274 -6.27 -13.48 -5.16
N ALA A 275 -6.35 -12.15 -5.02
CA ALA A 275 -7.62 -11.47 -4.71
C ALA A 275 -8.66 -11.65 -5.84
N LEU A 276 -8.18 -11.72 -7.08
CA LEU A 276 -8.91 -12.05 -8.29
C LEU A 276 -8.30 -13.30 -8.91
N THR A 277 -9.00 -14.42 -8.98
CA THR A 277 -8.53 -15.57 -9.76
C THR A 277 -8.68 -15.30 -11.25
N ALA A 278 -7.87 -15.96 -12.07
CA ALA A 278 -8.01 -15.81 -13.52
C ALA A 278 -9.32 -16.36 -14.05
N GLU A 279 -9.88 -17.42 -13.45
CA GLU A 279 -11.19 -17.96 -13.80
C GLU A 279 -12.32 -16.96 -13.48
N GLN A 280 -12.17 -16.20 -12.38
CA GLN A 280 -13.06 -15.08 -12.07
C GLN A 280 -12.93 -13.97 -13.11
N ALA A 281 -11.71 -13.55 -13.45
CA ALA A 281 -11.46 -12.51 -14.45
C ALA A 281 -12.07 -12.87 -15.81
N GLU A 282 -11.78 -14.06 -16.35
CA GLU A 282 -12.35 -14.53 -17.61
C GLU A 282 -13.88 -14.62 -17.59
N ARG A 283 -14.46 -14.99 -16.43
CA ARG A 283 -15.91 -15.04 -16.29
C ARG A 283 -16.53 -13.65 -16.34
N TRP A 284 -15.92 -12.66 -15.69
CA TRP A 284 -16.40 -11.29 -15.73
C TRP A 284 -16.25 -10.68 -17.12
N GLU A 285 -15.13 -10.93 -17.80
CA GLU A 285 -14.92 -10.50 -19.19
C GLU A 285 -16.01 -11.04 -20.13
N ARG A 286 -16.37 -12.32 -20.00
CA ARG A 286 -17.46 -12.94 -20.77
C ARG A 286 -18.85 -12.36 -20.51
N TRP A 287 -19.10 -11.80 -19.33
CA TRP A 287 -20.40 -11.19 -19.02
C TRP A 287 -20.58 -9.83 -19.70
N GLY A 288 -19.49 -9.18 -20.13
CA GLY A 288 -19.50 -7.78 -20.56
C GLY A 288 -19.78 -6.84 -19.39
N ASN A 289 -19.40 -5.56 -19.53
CA ASN A 289 -19.61 -4.53 -18.50
C ASN A 289 -18.87 -4.80 -17.16
N VAL A 290 -17.56 -5.05 -17.28
CA VAL A 290 -16.61 -5.09 -16.15
C VAL A 290 -15.43 -4.19 -16.45
N GLY A 291 -14.87 -3.60 -15.39
CA GLY A 291 -13.73 -2.70 -15.47
C GLY A 291 -14.15 -1.24 -15.47
N ILE A 292 -13.14 -0.40 -15.50
CA ILE A 292 -13.18 1.05 -15.45
C ILE A 292 -13.06 1.55 -16.90
N GLU A 293 -13.99 2.38 -17.33
CA GLU A 293 -13.89 2.97 -18.68
C GLU A 293 -12.63 3.88 -18.77
N PRO A 294 -11.92 3.89 -19.91
CA PRO A 294 -10.64 4.62 -20.08
C PRO A 294 -10.70 6.13 -19.80
#